data_AF-A0A2A3AUL5-F1
#
_entry.id   AF-A0A2A3AUL5-F1
#
_cell.length_a   1.000
_cell.length_b   1.000
_cell.length_c   1.000
_cell.angle_alpha   90.00
_cell.angle_beta   90.00
_cell.angle_gamma   90.00
#
_symmetry.space_group_name_H-M   'P 1'
#
loop_
_entity.id
_entity.type
_entity.pdbx_description
1 polymer ?
#
loop_
_entity_poly.entity_id
_entity_poly.type
_entity_poly.pdbx_seq_one_letter_code
_entity_poly.pdbx_strand_id
1 'polypeptide(L)'
;MQVLSVTPEIFPLIKTGGLADVAGALPIALAGKGVAMRTLVPGYPVVMAAFAKKKAVYQYPLLQGGKASIHAVKIGDLDLFVLDAPHLFDRQGGPYGTASGADWPDNWRRFAALSQAGGDIAGGAISGYQPDIVHAHDWQSAMTLAYMRYGKAVGVPSLITVHNLAFQGQFGAGIFGELGLPSVAMQLDGIEYYGGVGFLKAGLQAAWAITTVSPTYAQEIRLPEFGMGLDGLINMRSTDLYGIVNGIDVDIWNPQTDKHLVANYSAETLAARGKNRKAVEERFGLEADGSPIVCVISRLTWQKGMDILAAVVDGIVAAGARLAILGSGDAGLEGTLLAAAARHRGRVGVIVGYDEELSHVMQGGCDAIIIPSRFEPCGLTQLYGLRYGCVPVVARTGGLADTIIDANEAALSAGVATGFQFAPNNGAAMLHAIQRLVEQHARPATWASIQRQGMKADVSWDKSAEKYVELYRLLLSKRAA
;
A
#
# COMPACT_ATOMS: atom_id res chain seq x y z
N MET A 1 -20.27 -2.10 -15.74
CA MET A 1 -18.94 -2.42 -16.31
C MET A 1 -18.37 -3.61 -15.55
N GLN A 2 -17.74 -4.55 -16.26
CA GLN A 2 -17.07 -5.74 -15.71
C GLN A 2 -15.55 -5.54 -15.71
N VAL A 3 -14.90 -5.70 -14.56
CA VAL A 3 -13.45 -5.55 -14.43
C VAL A 3 -12.86 -6.85 -13.88
N LEU A 4 -11.86 -7.40 -14.57
CA LEU A 4 -11.01 -8.45 -14.02
C LEU A 4 -9.83 -7.81 -13.30
N SER A 5 -9.78 -7.89 -11.98
CA SER A 5 -8.55 -7.59 -11.22
C SER A 5 -7.68 -8.84 -11.15
N VAL A 6 -6.36 -8.70 -11.23
CA VAL A 6 -5.40 -9.80 -11.04
C VAL A 6 -4.34 -9.37 -10.03
N THR A 7 -4.22 -10.12 -8.94
CA THR A 7 -3.38 -9.72 -7.81
C THR A 7 -2.78 -10.94 -7.09
N PRO A 8 -1.54 -10.86 -6.58
CA PRO A 8 -0.98 -11.92 -5.76
C PRO A 8 -1.56 -11.96 -4.34
N GLU A 9 -2.15 -10.89 -3.84
CA GLU A 9 -2.66 -10.83 -2.47
C GLU A 9 -3.93 -9.97 -2.36
N ILE A 10 -4.77 -10.27 -1.37
CA ILE A 10 -6.06 -9.61 -1.17
C ILE A 10 -6.48 -9.71 0.31
N PHE A 11 -6.77 -8.57 0.92
CA PHE A 11 -7.32 -8.52 2.29
C PHE A 11 -8.81 -8.93 2.26
N PRO A 12 -9.31 -9.72 3.24
CA PRO A 12 -8.65 -10.21 4.45
C PRO A 12 -7.99 -11.59 4.33
N LEU A 13 -7.88 -12.15 3.12
CA LEU A 13 -7.46 -13.54 2.92
C LEU A 13 -5.95 -13.73 3.06
N ILE A 14 -5.17 -12.86 2.44
CA ILE A 14 -3.70 -12.91 2.50
C ILE A 14 -3.13 -11.51 2.26
N LYS A 15 -2.16 -11.12 3.09
CA LYS A 15 -1.59 -9.76 3.09
C LYS A 15 -0.13 -9.78 3.48
N THR A 16 0.70 -9.06 2.75
CA THR A 16 2.08 -8.73 3.15
C THR A 16 2.35 -7.23 3.19
N GLY A 17 1.60 -6.45 2.41
CA GLY A 17 1.71 -4.99 2.38
C GLY A 17 0.40 -4.30 2.00
N GLY A 18 0.53 -3.03 1.61
CA GLY A 18 -0.62 -2.19 1.26
C GLY A 18 -1.34 -2.61 -0.03
N LEU A 19 -0.70 -3.44 -0.88
CA LEU A 19 -1.33 -3.98 -2.09
C LEU A 19 -2.61 -4.74 -1.74
N ALA A 20 -2.56 -5.61 -0.72
CA ALA A 20 -3.70 -6.42 -0.30
C ALA A 20 -4.89 -5.55 0.15
N ASP A 21 -4.61 -4.41 0.80
CA ASP A 21 -5.64 -3.47 1.25
C ASP A 21 -6.34 -2.83 0.05
N VAL A 22 -5.57 -2.41 -0.97
CA VAL A 22 -6.16 -1.90 -2.22
C VAL A 22 -6.99 -2.98 -2.91
N ALA A 23 -6.43 -4.18 -3.08
CA ALA A 23 -7.09 -5.28 -3.76
C ALA A 23 -8.38 -5.75 -3.06
N GLY A 24 -8.46 -5.60 -1.74
CA GLY A 24 -9.63 -5.98 -0.94
C GLY A 24 -10.69 -4.88 -0.86
N ALA A 25 -10.27 -3.61 -0.76
CA ALA A 25 -11.22 -2.51 -0.54
C ALA A 25 -11.72 -1.85 -1.84
N LEU A 26 -10.87 -1.75 -2.87
CA LEU A 26 -11.24 -1.12 -4.14
C LEU A 26 -12.44 -1.82 -4.83
N PRO A 27 -12.55 -3.17 -4.89
CA PRO A 27 -13.72 -3.83 -5.48
C PRO A 27 -15.04 -3.42 -4.81
N ILE A 28 -15.03 -3.27 -3.49
CA ILE A 28 -16.21 -2.94 -2.68
C ILE A 28 -16.63 -1.49 -2.95
N ALA A 29 -15.67 -0.55 -2.90
CA ALA A 29 -15.92 0.86 -3.19
C ALA A 29 -16.39 1.11 -4.64
N LEU A 30 -15.92 0.28 -5.58
CA LEU A 30 -16.32 0.32 -6.98
C LEU A 30 -17.74 -0.23 -7.22
N ALA A 31 -18.20 -1.20 -6.41
CA ALA A 31 -19.52 -1.81 -6.56
C ALA A 31 -20.65 -0.79 -6.45
N GLY A 32 -20.55 0.15 -5.50
CA GLY A 32 -21.48 1.27 -5.33
C GLY A 32 -21.51 2.26 -6.51
N LYS A 33 -20.56 2.16 -7.43
CA LYS A 33 -20.39 3.07 -8.59
C LYS A 33 -20.65 2.37 -9.94
N GLY A 34 -21.33 1.23 -9.93
CA GLY A 34 -21.75 0.50 -11.15
C GLY A 34 -20.65 -0.33 -11.81
N VAL A 35 -19.58 -0.63 -11.06
CA VAL A 35 -18.46 -1.45 -11.51
C VAL A 35 -18.46 -2.77 -10.76
N ALA A 36 -18.72 -3.85 -11.48
CA ALA A 36 -18.57 -5.21 -10.97
C ALA A 36 -17.12 -5.64 -11.19
N MET A 37 -16.35 -5.74 -10.11
CA MET A 37 -14.98 -6.22 -10.15
C MET A 37 -14.93 -7.66 -9.64
N ARG A 38 -14.35 -8.56 -10.44
CA ARG A 38 -14.01 -9.92 -10.03
C ARG A 38 -12.50 -10.07 -9.99
N THR A 39 -11.97 -10.57 -8.88
CA THR A 39 -10.53 -10.59 -8.64
C THR A 39 -9.97 -12.00 -8.76
N LEU A 40 -8.99 -12.20 -9.66
CA LEU A 40 -8.20 -13.42 -9.77
C LEU A 40 -7.06 -13.39 -8.74
N VAL A 41 -7.02 -14.42 -7.90
CA VAL A 41 -5.98 -14.63 -6.88
C VAL A 41 -5.43 -16.06 -6.90
N PRO A 42 -4.20 -16.28 -6.43
CA PRO A 42 -3.67 -17.63 -6.24
C PRO A 42 -4.42 -18.40 -5.15
N GLY A 43 -4.61 -19.70 -5.37
CA GLY A 43 -5.15 -20.64 -4.39
C GLY A 43 -4.15 -21.02 -3.32
N TYR A 44 -3.70 -20.05 -2.51
CA TYR A 44 -2.89 -20.35 -1.32
C TYR A 44 -3.69 -21.17 -0.30
N PRO A 45 -3.04 -21.90 0.62
CA PRO A 45 -3.73 -22.72 1.63
C PRO A 45 -4.82 -21.94 2.40
N VAL A 46 -4.51 -20.71 2.81
CA VAL A 46 -5.46 -19.83 3.53
C VAL A 46 -6.64 -19.38 2.65
N VAL A 47 -6.41 -19.14 1.36
CA VAL A 47 -7.46 -18.78 0.39
C VAL A 47 -8.35 -19.99 0.11
N MET A 48 -7.75 -21.16 -0.11
CA MET A 48 -8.47 -22.40 -0.38
C MET A 48 -9.29 -22.89 0.83
N ALA A 49 -8.85 -22.57 2.05
CA ALA A 49 -9.59 -22.88 3.28
C ALA A 49 -10.81 -21.96 3.50
N ALA A 50 -10.85 -20.78 2.87
CA ALA A 50 -11.90 -19.80 3.07
C ALA A 50 -13.22 -20.12 2.34
N PHE A 51 -13.28 -21.19 1.54
CA PHE A 51 -14.50 -21.64 0.88
C PHE A 51 -14.61 -23.16 0.77
N ALA A 52 -15.80 -23.71 1.04
CA ALA A 52 -16.03 -25.15 1.03
C ALA A 52 -16.34 -25.72 -0.36
N LYS A 53 -17.05 -24.96 -1.21
CA LYS A 53 -17.53 -25.45 -2.51
C LYS A 53 -16.50 -25.21 -3.62
N LYS A 54 -15.76 -26.26 -3.97
CA LYS A 54 -14.76 -26.24 -5.05
C LYS A 54 -15.38 -26.60 -6.39
N LYS A 55 -16.24 -25.72 -6.95
CA LYS A 55 -16.72 -25.90 -8.33
C LYS A 55 -15.74 -25.23 -9.30
N ALA A 56 -15.00 -26.02 -10.06
CA ALA A 56 -14.16 -25.48 -11.13
C ALA A 56 -15.03 -24.89 -12.25
N VAL A 57 -14.73 -23.66 -12.66
CA VAL A 57 -15.31 -22.99 -13.84
C VAL A 57 -14.39 -23.09 -15.05
N TYR A 58 -13.14 -23.49 -14.85
CA TYR A 58 -12.17 -23.78 -15.90
C TYR A 58 -11.10 -24.76 -15.39
N GLN A 59 -10.53 -25.58 -16.26
CA GLN A 59 -9.51 -26.57 -15.92
C GLN A 59 -8.34 -26.51 -16.91
N TYR A 60 -7.13 -26.55 -16.37
CA TYR A 60 -5.88 -26.66 -17.12
C TYR A 60 -5.34 -28.10 -17.00
N PRO A 61 -5.23 -28.84 -18.12
CA PRO A 61 -4.50 -30.11 -18.13
C PRO A 61 -3.02 -29.92 -17.77
N LEU A 62 -2.45 -28.79 -18.20
CA LEU A 62 -1.07 -28.41 -17.94
C LEU A 62 -0.96 -26.88 -17.92
N LEU A 63 -0.66 -26.31 -16.76
CA LEU A 63 -0.33 -24.90 -16.55
C LEU A 63 0.99 -24.84 -15.79
N GLN A 64 2.04 -24.36 -16.45
CA GLN A 64 3.36 -24.16 -15.84
C GLN A 64 3.86 -25.41 -15.09
N GLY A 65 3.75 -26.58 -15.73
CA GLY A 65 4.30 -27.85 -15.22
C GLY A 65 3.35 -28.74 -14.42
N GLY A 66 2.09 -28.35 -14.21
CA GLY A 66 1.12 -29.20 -13.48
C GLY A 66 -0.33 -28.90 -13.80
N LYS A 67 -1.26 -29.72 -13.30
CA LYS A 67 -2.70 -29.48 -13.44
C LYS A 67 -3.11 -28.28 -12.59
N ALA A 68 -4.07 -27.50 -13.08
CA ALA A 68 -4.65 -26.40 -12.33
C ALA A 68 -6.14 -26.24 -12.65
N SER A 69 -6.86 -25.49 -11.83
CA SER A 69 -8.24 -25.11 -12.11
C SER A 69 -8.56 -23.71 -11.61
N ILE A 70 -9.62 -23.11 -12.14
CA ILE A 70 -10.14 -21.83 -11.65
C ILE A 70 -11.47 -22.10 -10.96
N HIS A 71 -11.64 -21.62 -9.74
CA HIS A 71 -12.91 -21.61 -9.01
C HIS A 71 -13.52 -20.22 -9.01
N ALA A 72 -14.84 -20.12 -9.21
CA ALA A 72 -15.58 -18.87 -8.98
C ALA A 72 -16.24 -18.93 -7.60
N VAL A 73 -15.90 -18.00 -6.72
CA VAL A 73 -16.34 -18.01 -5.32
C VAL A 73 -16.67 -16.60 -4.86
N LYS A 74 -17.63 -16.50 -3.93
CA LYS A 74 -17.92 -15.26 -3.21
C LYS A 74 -17.51 -15.44 -1.75
N ILE A 75 -16.64 -14.56 -1.24
CA ILE A 75 -16.17 -14.59 0.15
C ILE A 75 -16.39 -13.21 0.74
N GLY A 76 -17.32 -13.10 1.70
CA GLY A 76 -17.84 -11.80 2.13
C GLY A 76 -18.42 -11.04 0.95
N ASP A 77 -17.96 -9.80 0.75
CA ASP A 77 -18.36 -8.94 -0.37
C ASP A 77 -17.46 -9.07 -1.60
N LEU A 78 -16.44 -9.93 -1.56
CA LEU A 78 -15.50 -10.14 -2.65
C LEU A 78 -16.00 -11.24 -3.61
N ASP A 79 -16.07 -10.91 -4.90
CA ASP A 79 -16.27 -11.87 -5.99
C ASP A 79 -14.91 -12.26 -6.58
N LEU A 80 -14.57 -13.55 -6.50
CA LEU A 80 -13.22 -14.04 -6.77
C LEU A 80 -13.19 -15.13 -7.82
N PHE A 81 -12.13 -15.09 -8.63
CA PHE A 81 -11.58 -16.27 -9.27
C PHE A 81 -10.37 -16.75 -8.46
N VAL A 82 -10.34 -18.01 -8.08
CA VAL A 82 -9.22 -18.61 -7.35
C VAL A 82 -8.51 -19.61 -8.25
N LEU A 83 -7.23 -19.36 -8.53
CA LEU A 83 -6.36 -20.27 -9.29
C LEU A 83 -5.83 -21.38 -8.37
N ASP A 84 -6.51 -22.53 -8.37
CA ASP A 84 -6.08 -23.73 -7.67
C ASP A 84 -5.00 -24.44 -8.51
N ALA A 85 -3.73 -24.21 -8.15
CA ALA A 85 -2.56 -24.86 -8.72
C ALA A 85 -1.64 -25.32 -7.58
N PRO A 86 -1.92 -26.48 -6.93
CA PRO A 86 -1.23 -26.89 -5.71
C PRO A 86 0.29 -27.02 -5.89
N HIS A 87 0.76 -27.46 -7.06
CA HIS A 87 2.20 -27.55 -7.36
C HIS A 87 2.95 -26.20 -7.28
N LEU A 88 2.23 -25.08 -7.39
CA LEU A 88 2.78 -23.72 -7.35
C LEU A 88 2.48 -23.00 -6.03
N PHE A 89 1.28 -23.16 -5.47
CA PHE A 89 0.80 -22.29 -4.39
C PHE A 89 0.51 -23.00 -3.06
N ASP A 90 0.36 -24.32 -3.04
CA ASP A 90 0.19 -25.09 -1.80
C ASP A 90 1.55 -25.31 -1.13
N ARG A 91 2.04 -24.25 -0.47
CA ARG A 91 3.36 -24.18 0.16
C ARG A 91 3.22 -23.77 1.62
N GLN A 92 4.07 -24.33 2.47
CA GLN A 92 4.26 -23.86 3.84
C GLN A 92 5.19 -22.64 3.83
N GLY A 93 4.72 -21.51 4.34
CA GLY A 93 5.44 -20.23 4.31
C GLY A 93 4.56 -19.08 3.83
N GLY A 94 5.19 -18.01 3.35
CA GLY A 94 4.50 -16.85 2.83
C GLY A 94 4.17 -16.95 1.33
N PRO A 95 3.37 -16.00 0.80
CA PRO A 95 2.99 -15.98 -0.61
C PRO A 95 4.19 -15.83 -1.56
N TYR A 96 5.29 -15.22 -1.13
CA TYR A 96 6.48 -14.94 -1.95
C TYR A 96 7.74 -15.72 -1.55
N GLY A 97 7.80 -16.23 -0.31
CA GLY A 97 9.00 -16.89 0.19
C GLY A 97 8.76 -17.86 1.33
N THR A 98 9.83 -18.54 1.73
CA THR A 98 9.87 -19.49 2.84
C THR A 98 9.65 -18.79 4.18
N ALA A 99 9.44 -19.56 5.25
CA ALA A 99 9.39 -19.02 6.61
C ALA A 99 10.70 -18.32 7.05
N SER A 100 11.82 -18.59 6.37
CA SER A 100 13.11 -17.92 6.63
C SER A 100 13.28 -16.60 5.86
N GLY A 101 12.26 -16.18 5.10
CA GLY A 101 12.29 -14.93 4.32
C GLY A 101 13.02 -15.02 2.97
N ALA A 102 13.42 -16.22 2.54
CA ALA A 102 14.01 -16.42 1.21
C ALA A 102 12.91 -16.57 0.16
N ASP A 103 13.05 -15.92 -0.99
CA ASP A 103 12.13 -16.07 -2.11
C ASP A 103 12.01 -17.53 -2.57
N TRP A 104 10.80 -17.92 -3.01
CA TRP A 104 10.64 -19.19 -3.69
C TRP A 104 11.43 -19.16 -5.02
N PRO A 105 12.33 -20.14 -5.29
CA PRO A 105 13.14 -20.14 -6.51
C PRO A 105 12.31 -20.15 -7.81
N ASP A 106 11.07 -20.66 -7.73
CA ASP A 106 10.12 -20.75 -8.82
C ASP A 106 9.12 -19.57 -8.86
N ASN A 107 9.37 -18.47 -8.16
CA ASN A 107 8.50 -17.29 -8.13
C ASN A 107 8.11 -16.80 -9.54
N TRP A 108 9.07 -16.74 -10.47
CA TRP A 108 8.79 -16.38 -11.87
C TRP A 108 7.72 -17.29 -12.48
N ARG A 109 7.78 -18.60 -12.21
CA ARG A 109 6.86 -19.61 -12.76
C ARG A 109 5.48 -19.51 -12.12
N ARG A 110 5.46 -19.37 -10.79
CA ARG A 110 4.23 -19.22 -9.99
C ARG A 110 3.42 -18.04 -10.49
N PHE A 111 4.07 -16.89 -10.67
CA PHE A 111 3.39 -15.67 -11.07
C PHE A 111 3.18 -15.54 -12.59
N ALA A 112 4.00 -16.23 -13.41
CA ALA A 112 3.65 -16.47 -14.82
C ALA A 112 2.36 -17.29 -14.95
N ALA A 113 2.13 -18.30 -14.10
CA ALA A 113 0.89 -19.07 -14.10
C ALA A 113 -0.34 -18.23 -13.74
N LEU A 114 -0.24 -17.40 -12.69
CA LEU A 114 -1.29 -16.45 -12.31
C LEU A 114 -1.61 -15.51 -13.49
N SER A 115 -0.56 -14.97 -14.09
CA SER A 115 -0.66 -14.03 -15.21
C SER A 115 -1.24 -14.67 -16.47
N GLN A 116 -0.83 -15.89 -16.81
CA GLN A 116 -1.38 -16.65 -17.93
C GLN A 116 -2.86 -16.91 -17.73
N ALA A 117 -3.26 -17.33 -16.51
CA ALA A 117 -4.66 -17.50 -16.18
C ALA A 117 -5.45 -16.17 -16.30
N GLY A 118 -4.88 -15.04 -15.88
CA GLY A 118 -5.48 -13.72 -16.09
C GLY A 118 -5.70 -13.40 -17.57
N GLY A 119 -4.70 -13.66 -18.42
CA GLY A 119 -4.77 -13.45 -19.86
C GLY A 119 -5.80 -14.36 -20.54
N ASP A 120 -5.88 -15.62 -20.11
CA ASP A 120 -6.85 -16.60 -20.62
C ASP A 120 -8.29 -16.22 -20.24
N ILE A 121 -8.54 -15.77 -19.00
CA ILE A 121 -9.85 -15.25 -18.58
C ILE A 121 -10.22 -14.01 -19.40
N ALA A 122 -9.27 -13.08 -19.59
CA ALA A 122 -9.48 -11.91 -20.43
C ALA A 122 -9.76 -12.29 -21.90
N GLY A 123 -9.24 -13.42 -22.36
CA GLY A 123 -9.50 -14.00 -23.68
C GLY A 123 -10.77 -14.84 -23.78
N GLY A 124 -11.62 -14.86 -22.75
CA GLY A 124 -12.91 -15.55 -22.76
C GLY A 124 -12.86 -17.04 -22.38
N ALA A 125 -11.84 -17.49 -21.65
CA ALA A 125 -11.73 -18.90 -21.22
C ALA A 125 -12.89 -19.35 -20.31
N ILE A 126 -13.50 -18.43 -19.56
CA ILE A 126 -14.62 -18.71 -18.66
C ILE A 126 -15.94 -18.38 -19.38
N SER A 127 -16.73 -19.43 -19.64
CA SER A 127 -18.03 -19.27 -20.29
C SER A 127 -18.94 -18.29 -19.53
N GLY A 128 -19.51 -17.33 -20.25
CA GLY A 128 -20.40 -16.31 -19.69
C GLY A 128 -19.68 -15.15 -18.97
N TYR A 129 -18.35 -15.10 -18.98
CA TYR A 129 -17.59 -14.00 -18.42
C TYR A 129 -16.60 -13.42 -19.43
N GLN A 130 -16.72 -12.14 -19.71
CA GLN A 130 -15.78 -11.37 -20.54
C GLN A 130 -15.59 -10.02 -19.86
N PRO A 131 -14.37 -9.67 -19.41
CA PRO A 131 -14.14 -8.37 -18.80
C PRO A 131 -14.14 -7.26 -19.85
N ASP A 132 -14.66 -6.09 -19.45
CA ASP A 132 -14.51 -4.85 -20.21
C ASP A 132 -13.08 -4.29 -20.04
N ILE A 133 -12.48 -4.50 -18.86
CA ILE A 133 -11.14 -4.02 -18.47
C ILE A 133 -10.40 -5.08 -17.66
N VAL A 134 -9.08 -5.18 -17.84
CA VAL A 134 -8.17 -5.93 -16.97
C VAL A 134 -7.30 -4.99 -16.14
N HIS A 135 -7.32 -5.15 -14.81
CA HIS A 135 -6.52 -4.39 -13.87
C HIS A 135 -5.50 -5.31 -13.18
N ALA A 136 -4.22 -5.20 -13.59
CA ALA A 136 -3.11 -5.92 -12.95
C ALA A 136 -2.52 -5.11 -11.79
N HIS A 137 -2.09 -5.78 -10.73
CA HIS A 137 -1.40 -5.19 -9.59
C HIS A 137 0.02 -5.77 -9.41
N ASP A 138 1.03 -4.90 -9.46
CA ASP A 138 2.46 -5.21 -9.31
C ASP A 138 3.02 -6.29 -10.26
N TRP A 139 4.31 -6.59 -10.10
CA TRP A 139 5.08 -7.46 -11.00
C TRP A 139 4.53 -8.88 -11.10
N GLN A 140 3.89 -9.39 -10.05
CA GLN A 140 3.36 -10.76 -9.99
C GLN A 140 2.22 -10.98 -10.99
N SER A 141 1.45 -9.94 -11.31
CA SER A 141 0.35 -10.01 -12.27
C SER A 141 0.66 -9.27 -13.57
N ALA A 142 1.78 -8.55 -13.64
CA ALA A 142 2.17 -7.72 -14.78
C ALA A 142 2.22 -8.50 -16.11
N MET A 143 2.66 -9.76 -16.07
CA MET A 143 2.71 -10.62 -17.26
C MET A 143 1.32 -10.94 -17.83
N THR A 144 0.23 -10.72 -17.07
CA THR A 144 -1.15 -10.81 -17.59
C THR A 144 -1.27 -9.97 -18.85
N LEU A 145 -0.73 -8.76 -18.82
CA LEU A 145 -0.84 -7.81 -19.92
C LEU A 145 0.03 -8.22 -21.11
N ALA A 146 1.18 -8.85 -20.86
CA ALA A 146 1.99 -9.45 -21.92
C ALA A 146 1.25 -10.62 -22.59
N TYR A 147 0.66 -11.53 -21.81
CA TYR A 147 -0.15 -12.63 -22.34
C TYR A 147 -1.37 -12.14 -23.12
N MET A 148 -2.00 -11.04 -22.69
CA MET A 148 -3.07 -10.40 -23.45
C MET A 148 -2.56 -9.86 -24.79
N ARG A 149 -1.45 -9.10 -24.78
CA ARG A 149 -0.86 -8.46 -25.98
C ARG A 149 -0.46 -9.48 -27.04
N TYR A 150 0.07 -10.63 -26.63
CA TYR A 150 0.50 -11.71 -27.54
C TYR A 150 -0.52 -12.83 -27.69
N GLY A 151 -1.74 -12.66 -27.16
CA GLY A 151 -2.77 -13.69 -27.11
C GLY A 151 -4.13 -13.21 -27.64
N LYS A 152 -5.20 -13.85 -27.17
CA LYS A 152 -6.57 -13.62 -27.66
C LYS A 152 -7.20 -12.30 -27.17
N ALA A 153 -6.59 -11.65 -26.18
CA ALA A 153 -7.16 -10.49 -25.48
C ALA A 153 -6.49 -9.16 -25.85
N VAL A 154 -5.77 -9.07 -26.97
CA VAL A 154 -4.99 -7.89 -27.40
C VAL A 154 -5.81 -6.59 -27.45
N GLY A 155 -7.11 -6.68 -27.74
CA GLY A 155 -8.02 -5.52 -27.83
C GLY A 155 -8.80 -5.21 -26.55
N VAL A 156 -8.52 -5.90 -25.44
CA VAL A 156 -9.17 -5.62 -24.14
C VAL A 156 -8.37 -4.53 -23.42
N PRO A 157 -8.99 -3.38 -23.08
CA PRO A 157 -8.31 -2.34 -22.33
C PRO A 157 -7.74 -2.84 -21.02
N SER A 158 -6.53 -2.39 -20.70
CA SER A 158 -5.82 -2.86 -19.53
C SER A 158 -5.08 -1.77 -18.81
N LEU A 159 -4.94 -1.93 -17.51
CA LEU A 159 -4.09 -1.08 -16.69
C LEU A 159 -3.27 -1.91 -15.73
N ILE A 160 -2.14 -1.35 -15.31
CA ILE A 160 -1.31 -1.89 -14.25
C ILE A 160 -1.11 -0.84 -13.15
N THR A 161 -1.44 -1.21 -11.90
CA THR A 161 -1.06 -0.42 -10.73
C THR A 161 0.29 -0.88 -10.20
N VAL A 162 1.23 0.05 -10.10
CA VAL A 162 2.50 -0.13 -9.38
C VAL A 162 2.32 0.37 -7.95
N HIS A 163 2.29 -0.56 -6.99
CA HIS A 163 2.23 -0.26 -5.56
C HIS A 163 3.62 -0.09 -4.97
N ASN A 164 4.62 -0.80 -5.50
CA ASN A 164 6.01 -0.65 -5.08
C ASN A 164 6.99 -0.95 -6.23
N LEU A 165 7.58 0.11 -6.79
CA LEU A 165 8.49 0.00 -7.95
C LEU A 165 9.81 -0.71 -7.63
N ALA A 166 10.15 -0.91 -6.35
CA ALA A 166 11.34 -1.65 -5.96
C ALA A 166 11.26 -3.15 -6.33
N PHE A 167 10.05 -3.71 -6.44
CA PHE A 167 9.84 -5.12 -6.80
C PHE A 167 9.44 -5.25 -8.27
N GLN A 168 10.38 -5.64 -9.12
CA GLN A 168 10.20 -5.60 -10.57
C GLN A 168 10.02 -6.96 -11.24
N GLY A 169 10.26 -8.07 -10.51
CA GLY A 169 10.25 -9.41 -11.09
C GLY A 169 11.28 -9.55 -12.22
N GLN A 170 12.55 -9.29 -11.92
CA GLN A 170 13.67 -9.45 -12.85
C GLN A 170 14.22 -10.87 -12.76
N PHE A 171 14.32 -11.54 -13.90
CA PHE A 171 14.79 -12.92 -13.99
C PHE A 171 15.78 -13.09 -15.15
N GLY A 172 16.63 -14.11 -15.09
CA GLY A 172 17.55 -14.42 -16.18
C GLY A 172 16.84 -14.87 -17.45
N ALA A 173 17.43 -14.62 -18.63
CA ALA A 173 16.84 -14.98 -19.93
C ALA A 173 16.48 -16.47 -20.08
N GLY A 174 17.13 -17.36 -19.33
CA GLY A 174 16.90 -18.80 -19.39
C GLY A 174 15.45 -19.22 -19.13
N ILE A 175 14.64 -18.40 -18.45
CA ILE A 175 13.23 -18.73 -18.19
C ILE A 175 12.33 -18.52 -19.41
N PHE A 176 12.77 -17.80 -20.44
CA PHE A 176 11.89 -17.31 -21.52
C PHE A 176 11.16 -18.44 -22.25
N GLY A 177 11.84 -19.54 -22.57
CA GLY A 177 11.25 -20.68 -23.27
C GLY A 177 10.10 -21.35 -22.50
N GLU A 178 10.02 -21.14 -21.20
CA GLU A 178 8.99 -21.70 -20.33
C GLU A 178 7.79 -20.77 -20.12
N LEU A 179 7.90 -19.51 -20.55
CA LEU A 179 6.81 -18.54 -20.45
C LEU A 179 5.71 -18.77 -21.50
N GLY A 180 5.96 -19.59 -22.54
CA GLY A 180 4.99 -19.88 -23.59
C GLY A 180 4.64 -18.66 -24.47
N LEU A 181 5.52 -17.65 -24.51
CA LEU A 181 5.37 -16.47 -25.35
C LEU A 181 6.06 -16.65 -26.71
N PRO A 182 5.58 -15.99 -27.78
CA PRO A 182 6.25 -16.03 -29.08
C PRO A 182 7.62 -15.34 -29.00
N SER A 183 8.57 -15.73 -29.84
CA SER A 183 9.94 -15.19 -29.83
C SER A 183 10.01 -13.66 -29.96
N VAL A 184 9.06 -13.04 -30.68
CA VAL A 184 8.93 -11.58 -30.80
C VAL A 184 8.71 -10.88 -29.45
N ALA A 185 8.22 -11.59 -28.42
CA ALA A 185 8.05 -11.03 -27.09
C ALA A 185 9.39 -10.74 -26.39
N MET A 186 10.48 -11.42 -26.75
CA MET A 186 11.82 -11.20 -26.17
C MET A 186 12.55 -10.06 -26.88
N GLN A 187 11.95 -8.88 -26.87
CA GLN A 187 12.48 -7.65 -27.47
C GLN A 187 12.33 -6.47 -26.49
N LEU A 188 13.02 -5.36 -26.79
CA LEU A 188 13.01 -4.14 -25.98
C LEU A 188 11.60 -3.54 -25.85
N ASP A 189 10.75 -3.65 -26.88
CA ASP A 189 9.35 -3.25 -26.83
C ASP A 189 8.40 -4.35 -26.31
N GLY A 190 8.96 -5.50 -25.92
CA GLY A 190 8.30 -6.64 -25.29
C GLY A 190 8.71 -6.80 -23.83
N ILE A 191 9.18 -7.99 -23.45
CA ILE A 191 9.46 -8.37 -22.05
C ILE A 191 10.94 -8.31 -21.67
N GLU A 192 11.84 -8.16 -22.67
CA GLU A 192 13.28 -8.15 -22.43
C GLU A 192 13.67 -6.96 -21.55
N TYR A 193 14.57 -7.19 -20.60
CA TYR A 193 15.07 -6.16 -19.70
C TYR A 193 16.51 -6.46 -19.28
N TYR A 194 17.46 -5.66 -19.76
CA TYR A 194 18.90 -5.78 -19.49
C TYR A 194 19.47 -7.19 -19.74
N GLY A 195 19.09 -7.81 -20.86
CA GLY A 195 19.49 -9.16 -21.25
C GLY A 195 18.75 -10.28 -20.50
N GLY A 196 17.80 -9.93 -19.62
CA GLY A 196 16.93 -10.85 -18.91
C GLY A 196 15.46 -10.64 -19.26
N VAL A 197 14.58 -11.14 -18.39
CA VAL A 197 13.13 -10.97 -18.47
C VAL A 197 12.68 -10.08 -17.32
N GLY A 198 11.93 -9.01 -17.63
CA GLY A 198 11.36 -8.11 -16.63
C GLY A 198 9.83 -8.19 -16.61
N PHE A 199 9.24 -8.78 -15.57
CA PHE A 199 7.78 -8.94 -15.48
C PHE A 199 7.07 -7.60 -15.35
N LEU A 200 7.49 -6.74 -14.42
CA LEU A 200 6.90 -5.41 -14.26
C LEU A 200 7.08 -4.58 -15.53
N LYS A 201 8.29 -4.59 -16.09
CA LYS A 201 8.63 -3.93 -17.36
C LYS A 201 7.69 -4.36 -18.47
N ALA A 202 7.42 -5.65 -18.61
CA ALA A 202 6.50 -6.19 -19.61
C ALA A 202 5.07 -5.66 -19.42
N GLY A 203 4.59 -5.61 -18.17
CA GLY A 203 3.29 -5.04 -17.84
C GLY A 203 3.18 -3.55 -18.18
N LEU A 204 4.17 -2.75 -17.77
CA LEU A 204 4.25 -1.32 -18.08
C LEU A 204 4.26 -1.06 -19.59
N GLN A 205 4.99 -1.89 -20.34
CA GLN A 205 5.08 -1.79 -21.79
C GLN A 205 3.77 -2.18 -22.49
N ALA A 206 3.03 -3.16 -21.96
CA ALA A 206 1.82 -3.69 -22.59
C ALA A 206 0.50 -3.01 -22.15
N ALA A 207 0.48 -2.34 -21.00
CA ALA A 207 -0.72 -1.72 -20.47
C ALA A 207 -1.25 -0.57 -21.35
N TRP A 208 -2.55 -0.29 -21.30
CA TRP A 208 -3.14 0.92 -21.88
C TRP A 208 -3.02 2.13 -20.94
N ALA A 209 -3.04 1.89 -19.62
CA ALA A 209 -2.72 2.89 -18.61
C ALA A 209 -1.81 2.30 -17.52
N ILE A 210 -0.98 3.16 -16.94
CA ILE A 210 -0.16 2.86 -15.78
C ILE A 210 -0.71 3.70 -14.63
N THR A 211 -1.02 3.08 -13.52
CA THR A 211 -1.41 3.75 -12.30
C THR A 211 -0.34 3.55 -11.23
N THR A 212 -0.21 4.53 -10.35
CA THR A 212 0.46 4.34 -9.06
C THR A 212 -0.34 5.03 -7.97
N VAL A 213 0.02 4.76 -6.73
CA VAL A 213 -0.85 5.00 -5.57
C VAL A 213 -0.77 6.43 -5.01
N SER A 214 -0.19 7.39 -5.75
CA SER A 214 -0.33 8.83 -5.49
C SER A 214 0.15 9.71 -6.67
N PRO A 215 -0.41 10.92 -6.86
CA PRO A 215 0.06 11.89 -7.86
C PRO A 215 1.53 12.27 -7.78
N THR A 216 2.04 12.55 -6.59
CA THR A 216 3.44 12.93 -6.38
C THR A 216 4.35 11.75 -6.69
N TYR A 217 4.02 10.54 -6.22
CA TYR A 217 4.84 9.37 -6.54
C TYR A 217 4.86 9.06 -8.03
N ALA A 218 3.76 9.31 -8.76
CA ALA A 218 3.73 9.20 -10.22
C ALA A 218 4.73 10.15 -10.90
N GLN A 219 5.00 11.32 -10.31
CA GLN A 219 6.06 12.21 -10.80
C GLN A 219 7.45 11.76 -10.34
N GLU A 220 7.59 11.30 -9.10
CA GLU A 220 8.87 10.86 -8.54
C GLU A 220 9.45 9.69 -9.34
N ILE A 221 8.66 8.65 -9.65
CA ILE A 221 9.14 7.45 -10.37
C ILE A 221 9.60 7.71 -11.82
N ARG A 222 9.41 8.93 -12.32
CA ARG A 222 9.94 9.39 -13.60
C ARG A 222 11.36 9.94 -13.49
N LEU A 223 11.87 10.12 -12.28
CA LEU A 223 13.22 10.58 -12.00
C LEU A 223 14.13 9.36 -11.77
N PRO A 224 15.41 9.40 -12.20
CA PRO A 224 16.34 8.30 -12.00
C PRO A 224 16.50 7.86 -10.53
N GLU A 225 16.38 8.81 -9.60
CA GLU A 225 16.49 8.57 -8.15
C GLU A 225 15.41 7.62 -7.61
N PHE A 226 14.19 7.67 -8.16
CA PHE A 226 13.05 6.87 -7.68
C PHE A 226 12.57 5.82 -8.68
N GLY A 227 12.93 5.95 -9.96
CA GLY A 227 12.44 5.11 -11.04
C GLY A 227 13.04 3.71 -11.09
N MET A 228 14.08 3.44 -10.30
CA MET A 228 14.69 2.10 -10.17
C MET A 228 15.08 1.48 -11.53
N GLY A 229 15.54 2.30 -12.48
CA GLY A 229 15.90 1.89 -13.84
C GLY A 229 14.74 1.78 -14.84
N LEU A 230 13.49 2.00 -14.39
CA LEU A 230 12.29 2.01 -15.22
C LEU A 230 11.83 3.44 -15.58
N ASP A 231 12.49 4.49 -15.07
CA ASP A 231 12.16 5.90 -15.33
C ASP A 231 12.12 6.22 -16.83
N GLY A 232 13.03 5.66 -17.64
CA GLY A 232 13.02 5.84 -19.08
C GLY A 232 11.73 5.33 -19.73
N LEU A 233 11.30 4.11 -19.37
CA LEU A 233 10.05 3.51 -19.86
C LEU A 233 8.83 4.30 -19.37
N ILE A 234 8.81 4.66 -18.09
CA ILE A 234 7.71 5.41 -17.49
C ILE A 234 7.59 6.79 -18.17
N ASN A 235 8.69 7.46 -18.49
CA ASN A 235 8.67 8.73 -19.21
C ASN A 235 8.13 8.59 -20.64
N MET A 236 8.50 7.53 -21.37
CA MET A 236 7.92 7.23 -22.68
C MET A 236 6.40 7.01 -22.60
N ARG A 237 5.90 6.52 -21.47
CA ARG A 237 4.48 6.27 -21.19
C ARG A 237 3.82 7.36 -20.33
N SER A 238 4.44 8.52 -20.18
CA SER A 238 4.00 9.54 -19.21
C SER A 238 2.59 10.09 -19.45
N THR A 239 2.09 10.08 -20.69
CA THR A 239 0.71 10.45 -21.02
C THR A 239 -0.33 9.42 -20.58
N ASP A 240 0.10 8.19 -20.32
CA ASP A 240 -0.72 7.09 -19.82
C ASP A 240 -0.49 6.82 -18.33
N LEU A 241 0.29 7.67 -17.64
CA LEU A 241 0.63 7.52 -16.22
C LEU A 241 -0.30 8.36 -15.33
N TYR A 242 -0.91 7.70 -14.35
CA TYR A 242 -1.87 8.31 -13.43
C TYR A 242 -1.47 8.02 -11.98
N GLY A 243 -1.62 9.03 -11.10
CA GLY A 243 -1.48 8.85 -9.66
C GLY A 243 -2.83 8.92 -8.96
N ILE A 244 -3.24 7.86 -8.29
CA ILE A 244 -4.52 7.78 -7.57
C ILE A 244 -4.23 7.37 -6.12
N VAL A 245 -4.47 8.29 -5.19
CA VAL A 245 -4.25 8.09 -3.75
C VAL A 245 -5.13 6.95 -3.22
N ASN A 246 -4.59 6.12 -2.33
CA ASN A 246 -5.36 5.07 -1.66
C ASN A 246 -6.34 5.65 -0.64
N GLY A 247 -7.41 4.90 -0.36
CA GLY A 247 -8.25 5.12 0.82
C GLY A 247 -7.89 4.19 1.97
N ILE A 248 -8.60 4.34 3.09
CA ILE A 248 -8.64 3.37 4.20
C ILE A 248 -10.06 2.82 4.38
N ASP A 249 -10.16 1.68 5.05
CA ASP A 249 -11.44 1.18 5.56
C ASP A 249 -11.86 2.03 6.77
N VAL A 250 -12.84 2.90 6.56
CA VAL A 250 -13.32 3.88 7.57
C VAL A 250 -14.30 3.29 8.57
N ASP A 251 -14.71 2.03 8.39
CA ASP A 251 -15.53 1.29 9.35
C ASP A 251 -14.64 0.57 10.37
N ILE A 252 -13.51 0.00 9.91
CA ILE A 252 -12.46 -0.53 10.78
C ILE A 252 -11.76 0.61 11.53
N TRP A 253 -11.35 1.65 10.80
CA TRP A 253 -10.63 2.81 11.35
C TRP A 253 -11.61 3.94 11.68
N ASN A 254 -12.40 3.74 12.73
CA ASN A 254 -13.40 4.70 13.17
C ASN A 254 -13.29 4.99 14.67
N PRO A 255 -12.79 6.17 15.10
CA PRO A 255 -12.65 6.46 16.52
C PRO A 255 -13.98 6.44 17.30
N GLN A 256 -15.13 6.51 16.63
CA GLN A 256 -16.45 6.45 17.25
C GLN A 256 -16.91 5.02 17.59
N THR A 257 -16.38 4.00 16.90
CA THR A 257 -16.83 2.60 17.04
C THR A 257 -15.69 1.60 17.22
N ASP A 258 -14.44 2.06 17.15
CA ASP A 258 -13.25 1.23 17.28
C ASP A 258 -13.17 0.60 18.67
N LYS A 259 -13.30 -0.72 18.70
CA LYS A 259 -13.27 -1.56 19.91
C LYS A 259 -11.88 -1.64 20.56
N HIS A 260 -10.82 -1.27 19.85
CA HIS A 260 -9.47 -1.29 20.38
C HIS A 260 -9.16 -0.04 21.22
N LEU A 261 -9.94 1.03 21.05
CA LEU A 261 -9.78 2.24 21.87
C LEU A 261 -10.32 2.04 23.29
N VAL A 262 -9.60 2.60 24.27
CA VAL A 262 -10.06 2.66 25.66
C VAL A 262 -11.30 3.55 25.80
N ALA A 263 -11.38 4.60 24.98
CA ALA A 263 -12.58 5.41 24.83
C ALA A 263 -12.77 5.89 23.41
N ASN A 264 -13.98 5.68 22.89
CA ASN A 264 -14.41 6.21 21.61
C ASN A 264 -14.64 7.73 21.67
N TYR A 265 -14.48 8.38 20.53
CA TYR A 265 -14.62 9.83 20.38
C TYR A 265 -14.89 10.23 18.93
N SER A 266 -15.29 11.48 18.75
CA SER A 266 -15.52 12.15 17.47
C SER A 266 -14.72 13.46 17.38
N ALA A 267 -14.78 14.15 16.23
CA ALA A 267 -14.14 15.45 16.05
C ALA A 267 -14.68 16.54 17.01
N GLU A 268 -15.91 16.35 17.51
CA GLU A 268 -16.59 17.22 18.48
C GLU A 268 -16.21 16.87 19.93
N THR A 269 -15.74 15.64 20.18
CA THR A 269 -15.48 15.11 21.53
C THR A 269 -14.01 14.73 21.77
N LEU A 270 -13.07 15.45 21.12
CA LEU A 270 -11.62 15.23 21.19
C LEU A 270 -11.04 15.08 22.61
N ALA A 271 -11.66 15.70 23.63
CA ALA A 271 -11.22 15.55 25.02
C ALA A 271 -11.23 14.08 25.51
N ALA A 272 -12.09 13.22 24.96
CA ALA A 272 -12.14 11.80 25.29
C ALA A 272 -10.85 11.03 24.91
N ARG A 273 -10.02 11.58 24.00
CA ARG A 273 -8.68 11.04 23.67
C ARG A 273 -7.75 10.95 24.88
N GLY A 274 -8.01 11.74 25.94
CA GLY A 274 -7.21 11.69 27.18
C GLY A 274 -7.16 10.31 27.83
N LYS A 275 -8.22 9.49 27.71
CA LYS A 275 -8.21 8.10 28.21
C LYS A 275 -7.28 7.20 27.40
N ASN A 276 -7.30 7.34 26.07
CA ASN A 276 -6.39 6.62 25.17
C ASN A 276 -4.94 7.06 25.39
N ARG A 277 -4.71 8.38 25.56
CA ARG A 277 -3.39 8.94 25.89
C ARG A 277 -2.81 8.30 27.15
N LYS A 278 -3.59 8.23 28.23
CA LYS A 278 -3.15 7.62 29.49
C LYS A 278 -2.75 6.15 29.30
N ALA A 279 -3.49 5.41 28.49
CA ALA A 279 -3.16 4.02 28.17
C ALA A 279 -1.82 3.90 27.40
N VAL A 280 -1.54 4.82 26.48
CA VAL A 280 -0.22 4.92 25.83
C VAL A 280 0.87 5.23 26.85
N GLU A 281 0.65 6.21 27.74
CA GLU A 281 1.62 6.59 28.77
C GLU A 281 1.96 5.41 29.69
N GLU A 282 0.95 4.67 30.17
CA GLU A 282 1.13 3.47 30.99
C GLU A 282 1.84 2.35 30.23
N ARG A 283 1.44 2.07 28.97
CA ARG A 283 2.01 0.98 28.16
C ARG A 283 3.46 1.20 27.78
N PHE A 284 3.87 2.45 27.54
CA PHE A 284 5.22 2.81 27.14
C PHE A 284 6.09 3.31 28.30
N GLY A 285 5.54 3.42 29.52
CA GLY A 285 6.26 3.93 30.69
C GLY A 285 6.66 5.40 30.56
N LEU A 286 5.79 6.22 29.96
CA LEU A 286 6.01 7.66 29.76
C LEU A 286 5.47 8.48 30.93
N GLU A 287 6.18 9.53 31.31
CA GLU A 287 5.78 10.47 32.36
C GLU A 287 4.60 11.34 31.91
N ALA A 288 3.52 11.38 32.68
CA ALA A 288 2.32 12.16 32.37
C ALA A 288 2.50 13.65 32.72
N ASP A 289 3.22 14.40 31.89
CA ASP A 289 3.55 15.82 32.11
C ASP A 289 2.82 16.80 31.17
N GLY A 290 1.92 16.30 30.32
CA GLY A 290 1.16 17.10 29.35
C GLY A 290 1.93 17.51 28.08
N SER A 291 3.22 17.19 27.97
CA SER A 291 4.00 17.42 26.74
C SER A 291 3.54 16.51 25.59
N PRO A 292 3.73 16.89 24.32
CA PRO A 292 3.19 16.13 23.20
C PRO A 292 3.83 14.73 23.10
N ILE A 293 3.00 13.70 22.91
CA ILE A 293 3.45 12.35 22.57
C ILE A 293 3.48 12.22 21.05
N VAL A 294 4.69 12.13 20.49
CA VAL A 294 4.93 11.76 19.10
C VAL A 294 5.08 10.24 19.04
N CYS A 295 4.38 9.59 18.13
CA CYS A 295 4.43 8.15 17.98
C CYS A 295 4.96 7.70 16.63
N VAL A 296 5.43 6.46 16.58
CA VAL A 296 5.90 5.77 15.39
C VAL A 296 5.24 4.40 15.37
N ILE A 297 4.56 4.09 14.26
CA ILE A 297 3.99 2.77 13.98
C ILE A 297 4.50 2.36 12.60
N SER A 298 5.58 1.59 12.55
CA SER A 298 6.29 1.35 11.29
C SER A 298 7.17 0.10 11.31
N ARG A 299 7.48 -0.42 10.11
CA ARG A 299 8.63 -1.32 9.95
C ARG A 299 9.92 -0.53 10.21
N LEU A 300 10.81 -1.10 11.01
CA LEU A 300 12.07 -0.47 11.41
C LEU A 300 13.13 -0.67 10.33
N THR A 301 13.07 0.14 9.27
CA THR A 301 13.92 0.00 8.08
C THR A 301 14.45 1.35 7.60
N TRP A 302 15.52 1.30 6.80
CA TRP A 302 16.07 2.49 6.13
C TRP A 302 15.06 3.15 5.17
N GLN A 303 14.23 2.36 4.46
CA GLN A 303 13.12 2.92 3.66
C GLN A 303 12.28 3.88 4.49
N LYS A 304 11.91 3.48 5.71
CA LYS A 304 11.00 4.22 6.58
C LYS A 304 11.68 5.36 7.34
N GLY A 305 12.96 5.65 7.04
CA GLY A 305 13.71 6.74 7.66
C GLY A 305 14.01 6.54 9.15
N MET A 306 14.03 5.29 9.60
CA MET A 306 14.14 4.97 11.03
C MET A 306 15.56 5.20 11.57
N ASP A 307 16.57 5.17 10.71
CA ASP A 307 17.93 5.66 11.00
C ASP A 307 17.96 7.18 11.21
N ILE A 308 17.18 7.95 10.43
CA ILE A 308 17.06 9.41 10.60
C ILE A 308 16.42 9.71 11.94
N LEU A 309 15.31 9.03 12.26
CA LEU A 309 14.63 9.13 13.55
C LEU A 309 15.60 8.80 14.71
N ALA A 310 16.28 7.65 14.63
CA ALA A 310 17.20 7.19 15.65
C ALA A 310 18.33 8.19 15.93
N ALA A 311 18.82 8.87 14.89
CA ALA A 311 19.86 9.88 15.00
C ALA A 311 19.41 11.17 15.71
N VAL A 312 18.11 11.43 15.82
CA VAL A 312 17.59 12.70 16.36
C VAL A 312 16.74 12.56 17.62
N VAL A 313 16.59 11.35 18.19
CA VAL A 313 15.77 11.13 19.40
C VAL A 313 16.11 12.10 20.54
N ASP A 314 17.40 12.33 20.78
CA ASP A 314 17.87 13.26 21.82
C ASP A 314 17.37 14.70 21.55
N GLY A 315 17.34 15.12 20.28
CA GLY A 315 16.79 16.40 19.85
C GLY A 315 15.27 16.49 19.99
N ILE A 316 14.55 15.38 19.79
CA ILE A 316 13.09 15.31 20.00
C ILE A 316 12.75 15.55 21.47
N VAL A 317 13.48 14.89 22.37
CA VAL A 317 13.32 15.07 23.82
C VAL A 317 13.70 16.49 24.23
N ALA A 318 14.80 17.03 23.71
CA ALA A 318 15.24 18.41 23.97
C ALA A 318 14.25 19.46 23.46
N ALA A 319 13.53 19.18 22.36
CA ALA A 319 12.44 20.02 21.85
C ALA A 319 11.18 19.97 22.74
N GLY A 320 11.16 19.11 23.76
CA GLY A 320 10.06 19.00 24.72
C GLY A 320 9.01 17.95 24.38
N ALA A 321 9.23 17.10 23.37
CA ALA A 321 8.32 16.01 23.03
C ALA A 321 8.67 14.70 23.78
N ARG A 322 7.73 13.76 23.80
CA ARG A 322 7.90 12.36 24.21
C ARG A 322 7.71 11.46 23.01
N LEU A 323 8.33 10.28 23.02
CA LEU A 323 8.36 9.37 21.87
C LEU A 323 7.86 7.97 22.24
N ALA A 324 6.86 7.47 21.51
CA ALA A 324 6.34 6.10 21.64
C ALA A 324 6.51 5.33 20.32
N ILE A 325 7.32 4.27 20.31
CA ILE A 325 7.65 3.53 19.08
C ILE A 325 7.13 2.10 19.16
N LEU A 326 6.30 1.72 18.20
CA LEU A 326 5.89 0.34 17.92
C LEU A 326 6.39 -0.07 16.53
N GLY A 327 7.17 -1.14 16.47
CA GLY A 327 7.65 -1.65 15.19
C GLY A 327 8.67 -2.77 15.32
N SER A 328 8.97 -3.43 14.21
CA SER A 328 10.06 -4.41 14.11
C SER A 328 10.74 -4.31 12.73
N GLY A 329 11.98 -4.78 12.64
CA GLY A 329 12.74 -4.76 11.39
C GLY A 329 14.23 -5.05 11.58
N ASP A 330 15.06 -4.09 11.18
CA ASP A 330 16.52 -4.21 11.28
C ASP A 330 16.97 -4.20 12.74
N ALA A 331 17.75 -5.21 13.13
CA ALA A 331 18.22 -5.39 14.50
C ALA A 331 19.14 -4.26 14.98
N GLY A 332 19.90 -3.63 14.07
CA GLY A 332 20.74 -2.47 14.40
C GLY A 332 19.92 -1.24 14.73
N LEU A 333 18.85 -0.99 13.96
CA LEU A 333 17.89 0.08 14.24
C LEU A 333 17.11 -0.17 15.53
N GLU A 334 16.64 -1.41 15.77
CA GLU A 334 15.99 -1.80 17.02
C GLU A 334 16.90 -1.53 18.22
N GLY A 335 18.15 -2.00 18.17
CA GLY A 335 19.12 -1.78 19.23
C GLY A 335 19.40 -0.30 19.50
N THR A 336 19.50 0.51 18.45
CA THR A 336 19.74 1.96 18.57
C THR A 336 18.56 2.67 19.24
N LEU A 337 17.33 2.32 18.86
CA LEU A 337 16.11 2.90 19.44
C LEU A 337 15.91 2.46 20.90
N LEU A 338 16.17 1.19 21.23
CA LEU A 338 16.14 0.68 22.60
C LEU A 338 17.19 1.37 23.48
N ALA A 339 18.40 1.60 22.95
CA ALA A 339 19.43 2.36 23.66
C ALA A 339 19.00 3.82 23.91
N ALA A 340 18.30 4.45 22.95
CA ALA A 340 17.74 5.79 23.15
C ALA A 340 16.65 5.81 24.25
N ALA A 341 15.75 4.81 24.26
CA ALA A 341 14.76 4.64 25.33
C ALA A 341 15.39 4.48 26.72
N ALA A 342 16.49 3.73 26.81
CA ALA A 342 17.22 3.55 28.07
C ALA A 342 17.88 4.84 28.58
N ARG A 343 18.33 5.73 27.69
CA ARG A 343 18.92 7.04 28.04
C ARG A 343 17.87 8.08 28.43
N HIS A 344 16.66 7.97 27.87
CA HIS A 344 15.55 8.92 28.06
C HIS A 344 14.34 8.28 28.75
N ARG A 345 14.57 7.60 29.88
CA ARG A 345 13.51 6.95 30.66
C ARG A 345 12.41 7.95 31.02
N GLY A 346 11.15 7.54 30.89
CA GLY A 346 9.99 8.41 31.10
C GLY A 346 9.66 9.32 29.91
N ARG A 347 10.58 9.48 28.94
CA ARG A 347 10.39 10.33 27.75
C ARG A 347 10.29 9.53 26.46
N VAL A 348 10.99 8.40 26.36
CA VAL A 348 10.99 7.53 25.18
C VAL A 348 10.66 6.09 25.59
N GLY A 349 9.70 5.48 24.90
CA GLY A 349 9.33 4.07 25.04
C GLY A 349 9.35 3.35 23.70
N VAL A 350 9.81 2.10 23.69
CA VAL A 350 9.94 1.27 22.49
C VAL A 350 9.36 -0.11 22.76
N ILE A 351 8.47 -0.57 21.88
CA ILE A 351 7.95 -1.94 21.85
C ILE A 351 8.33 -2.53 20.49
N VAL A 352 9.16 -3.57 20.54
CA VAL A 352 9.60 -4.30 19.34
C VAL A 352 8.58 -5.37 19.00
N GLY A 353 7.96 -5.28 17.82
CA GLY A 353 6.99 -6.26 17.34
C GLY A 353 5.86 -5.64 16.51
N TYR A 354 4.86 -6.49 16.25
CA TYR A 354 3.60 -6.11 15.62
C TYR A 354 2.46 -6.33 16.62
N ASP A 355 1.65 -5.29 16.82
CA ASP A 355 0.50 -5.29 17.73
C ASP A 355 -0.58 -4.38 17.15
N GLU A 356 -1.59 -5.00 16.52
CA GLU A 356 -2.67 -4.26 15.85
C GLU A 356 -3.48 -3.43 16.86
N GLU A 357 -3.88 -4.01 17.98
CA GLU A 357 -4.67 -3.33 19.01
C GLU A 357 -3.91 -2.11 19.56
N LEU A 358 -2.63 -2.28 19.89
CA LEU A 358 -1.81 -1.16 20.34
C LEU A 358 -1.66 -0.09 19.26
N SER A 359 -1.59 -0.45 17.98
CA SER A 359 -1.51 0.54 16.90
C SER A 359 -2.74 1.45 16.85
N HIS A 360 -3.94 0.89 17.07
CA HIS A 360 -5.19 1.65 17.18
C HIS A 360 -5.19 2.56 18.41
N VAL A 361 -4.78 2.05 19.57
CA VAL A 361 -4.66 2.83 20.82
C VAL A 361 -3.68 3.99 20.64
N MET A 362 -2.53 3.76 19.98
CA MET A 362 -1.54 4.80 19.70
C MET A 362 -2.11 5.89 18.79
N GLN A 363 -2.81 5.53 17.71
CA GLN A 363 -3.49 6.52 16.85
C GLN A 363 -4.55 7.30 17.64
N GLY A 364 -5.29 6.66 18.55
CA GLY A 364 -6.31 7.32 19.35
C GLY A 364 -5.80 8.13 20.54
N GLY A 365 -4.56 7.90 20.98
CA GLY A 365 -4.01 8.44 22.23
C GLY A 365 -2.80 9.37 22.08
N CYS A 366 -1.99 9.20 21.04
CA CYS A 366 -0.81 10.06 20.81
C CYS A 366 -1.24 11.39 20.20
N ASP A 367 -0.45 12.45 20.38
CA ASP A 367 -0.79 13.75 19.80
C ASP A 367 -0.43 13.80 18.32
N ALA A 368 0.68 13.16 17.95
CA ALA A 368 1.16 13.15 16.60
C ALA A 368 1.84 11.84 16.22
N ILE A 369 1.92 11.60 14.92
CA ILE A 369 2.58 10.43 14.35
C ILE A 369 3.63 10.86 13.34
N ILE A 370 4.86 10.39 13.50
CA ILE A 370 5.98 10.75 12.62
C ILE A 370 6.24 9.67 11.56
N ILE A 371 6.36 10.11 10.31
CA ILE A 371 6.49 9.24 9.13
C ILE A 371 7.64 9.77 8.26
N PRO A 372 8.90 9.45 8.60
CA PRO A 372 10.07 10.04 7.95
C PRO A 372 10.56 9.24 6.73
N SER A 373 9.64 8.61 6.00
CA SER A 373 9.95 7.72 4.87
C SER A 373 10.78 8.42 3.79
N ARG A 374 11.79 7.71 3.26
CA ARG A 374 12.59 8.16 2.10
C ARG A 374 11.86 8.03 0.79
N PHE A 375 11.01 7.02 0.69
CA PHE A 375 10.05 6.85 -0.38
C PHE A 375 8.80 6.20 0.19
N GLU A 376 7.64 6.76 -0.17
CA GLU A 376 6.35 6.31 0.32
C GLU A 376 5.32 6.42 -0.81
N PRO A 377 5.10 5.35 -1.61
CA PRO A 377 4.21 5.39 -2.77
C PRO A 377 2.86 6.02 -2.46
N CYS A 378 2.26 5.64 -1.34
CA CYS A 378 1.08 6.29 -0.76
C CYS A 378 1.27 6.58 0.73
N GLY A 379 1.50 5.52 1.52
CA GLY A 379 1.41 5.56 2.97
C GLY A 379 -0.05 5.47 3.43
N LEU A 380 -0.31 4.64 4.44
CA LEU A 380 -1.64 4.53 5.08
C LEU A 380 -1.62 5.13 6.49
N THR A 381 -0.46 5.12 7.14
CA THR A 381 -0.27 5.58 8.52
C THR A 381 -0.73 7.01 8.75
N GLN A 382 -0.52 7.90 7.78
CA GLN A 382 -0.96 9.29 7.86
C GLN A 382 -2.47 9.42 7.70
N LEU A 383 -3.12 8.56 6.89
CA LEU A 383 -4.58 8.55 6.74
C LEU A 383 -5.26 8.10 8.03
N TYR A 384 -4.70 7.08 8.70
CA TYR A 384 -5.13 6.69 10.05
C TYR A 384 -4.93 7.83 11.05
N GLY A 385 -3.78 8.53 11.00
CA GLY A 385 -3.51 9.68 11.85
C GLY A 385 -4.54 10.80 11.68
N LEU A 386 -4.82 11.20 10.44
CA LEU A 386 -5.87 12.17 10.11
C LEU A 386 -7.22 11.73 10.70
N ARG A 387 -7.62 10.48 10.45
CA ARG A 387 -8.90 9.92 10.89
C ARG A 387 -9.08 9.90 12.42
N TYR A 388 -7.98 9.74 13.17
CA TYR A 388 -7.97 9.66 14.64
C TYR A 388 -7.55 11.00 15.31
N GLY A 389 -7.32 12.05 14.53
CA GLY A 389 -6.82 13.33 15.05
C GLY A 389 -5.42 13.21 15.68
N CYS A 390 -4.64 12.19 15.30
CA CYS A 390 -3.22 12.08 15.59
C CYS A 390 -2.46 12.79 14.48
N VAL A 391 -1.98 14.00 14.76
CA VAL A 391 -1.50 14.94 13.75
C VAL A 391 -0.26 14.38 13.03
N PRO A 392 -0.29 14.15 11.72
CA PRO A 392 0.86 13.60 11.01
C PRO A 392 2.02 14.60 10.89
N VAL A 393 3.24 14.13 11.14
CA VAL A 393 4.52 14.81 10.84
C VAL A 393 5.25 13.97 9.81
N VAL A 394 5.27 14.42 8.56
CA VAL A 394 5.64 13.55 7.42
C VAL A 394 6.80 14.13 6.62
N ALA A 395 7.66 13.24 6.13
CA ALA A 395 8.59 13.61 5.06
C ALA A 395 7.77 13.98 3.81
N ARG A 396 8.19 15.02 3.09
CA ARG A 396 7.53 15.45 1.84
C ARG A 396 8.01 14.59 0.67
N THR A 397 7.47 13.38 0.58
CA THR A 397 7.70 12.42 -0.52
C THR A 397 6.43 11.62 -0.82
N GLY A 398 6.26 11.22 -2.07
CA GLY A 398 5.17 10.38 -2.54
C GLY A 398 3.80 10.79 -2.00
N GLY A 399 3.00 9.81 -1.57
CA GLY A 399 1.64 10.08 -1.11
C GLY A 399 1.55 10.86 0.21
N LEU A 400 2.63 10.97 0.98
CA LEU A 400 2.67 11.82 2.16
C LEU A 400 2.57 13.30 1.78
N ALA A 401 3.19 13.70 0.68
CA ALA A 401 3.12 15.07 0.16
C ALA A 401 1.71 15.42 -0.35
N ASP A 402 0.97 14.42 -0.87
CA ASP A 402 -0.36 14.62 -1.46
C ASP A 402 -1.49 14.64 -0.43
N THR A 403 -1.28 14.04 0.75
CA THR A 403 -2.35 13.77 1.73
C THR A 403 -2.35 14.70 2.94
N ILE A 404 -1.28 15.48 3.14
CA ILE A 404 -1.13 16.39 4.29
C ILE A 404 -1.11 17.85 3.83
N ILE A 405 -1.92 18.70 4.47
CA ILE A 405 -1.82 20.16 4.29
C ILE A 405 -0.88 20.67 5.38
N ASP A 406 0.32 21.09 4.98
CA ASP A 406 1.35 21.58 5.91
C ASP A 406 0.85 22.79 6.71
N ALA A 407 1.10 22.78 8.02
CA ALA A 407 0.81 23.85 8.97
C ALA A 407 1.78 25.03 8.81
N ASN A 408 1.85 25.58 7.59
CA ASN A 408 2.52 26.85 7.32
C ASN A 408 1.63 28.03 7.72
N GLU A 409 2.17 29.25 7.68
CA GLU A 409 1.46 30.45 8.13
C GLU A 409 0.13 30.68 7.41
N ALA A 410 0.08 30.48 6.08
CA ALA A 410 -1.14 30.65 5.29
C ALA A 410 -2.21 29.60 5.64
N ALA A 411 -1.83 28.33 5.76
CA ALA A 411 -2.75 27.24 6.07
C ALA A 411 -3.26 27.32 7.52
N LEU A 412 -2.42 27.77 8.45
CA LEU A 412 -2.81 28.05 9.84
C LEU A 412 -3.79 29.22 9.90
N SER A 413 -3.51 30.33 9.19
CA SER A 413 -4.38 31.51 9.12
C SER A 413 -5.74 31.18 8.52
N ALA A 414 -5.78 30.35 7.47
CA ALA A 414 -7.02 29.91 6.83
C ALA A 414 -7.74 28.78 7.58
N GLY A 415 -7.13 28.20 8.62
CA GLY A 415 -7.71 27.09 9.38
C GLY A 415 -7.85 25.79 8.57
N VAL A 416 -6.95 25.53 7.63
CA VAL A 416 -7.00 24.36 6.72
C VAL A 416 -5.85 23.38 6.90
N ALA A 417 -4.88 23.68 7.77
CA ALA A 417 -3.77 22.78 8.07
C ALA A 417 -4.23 21.45 8.69
N THR A 418 -3.58 20.35 8.30
CA THR A 418 -3.89 19.00 8.81
C THR A 418 -2.67 18.26 9.38
N GLY A 419 -1.47 18.79 9.19
CA GLY A 419 -0.24 18.20 9.73
C GLY A 419 1.00 19.04 9.44
N PHE A 420 2.17 18.45 9.62
CA PHE A 420 3.46 19.09 9.36
C PHE A 420 4.21 18.31 8.30
N GLN A 421 4.72 18.99 7.29
CA GLN A 421 5.61 18.40 6.30
C GLN A 421 7.05 18.90 6.52
N PHE A 422 8.04 18.04 6.22
CA PHE A 422 9.44 18.44 6.21
C PHE A 422 10.19 17.96 4.96
N ALA A 423 11.13 18.81 4.52
CA ALA A 423 12.06 18.55 3.43
C ALA A 423 13.33 19.40 3.63
N PRO A 424 14.52 18.95 3.18
CA PRO A 424 14.80 17.60 2.66
C PRO A 424 14.64 16.52 3.75
N ASN A 425 14.56 15.24 3.38
CA ASN A 425 14.37 14.16 4.35
C ASN A 425 15.66 13.86 5.14
N ASN A 426 15.93 14.69 6.16
CA ASN A 426 17.06 14.53 7.07
C ASN A 426 16.68 14.94 8.51
N GLY A 427 17.59 14.66 9.45
CA GLY A 427 17.34 14.88 10.87
C GLY A 427 17.09 16.33 11.27
N ALA A 428 17.80 17.28 10.65
CA ALA A 428 17.63 18.70 10.95
C ALA A 428 16.24 19.22 10.54
N ALA A 429 15.79 18.86 9.32
CA ALA A 429 14.46 19.22 8.84
C ALA A 429 13.35 18.56 9.67
N MET A 430 13.55 17.30 10.08
CA MET A 430 12.63 16.58 10.96
C MET A 430 12.49 17.27 12.32
N LEU A 431 13.62 17.62 12.96
CA LEU A 431 13.62 18.32 14.24
C LEU A 431 12.92 19.69 14.14
N HIS A 432 13.14 20.42 13.05
CA HIS A 432 12.45 21.69 12.82
C HIS A 432 10.92 21.50 12.71
N ALA A 433 10.44 20.45 12.04
CA ALA A 433 9.00 20.16 12.00
C ALA A 433 8.44 19.75 13.38
N ILE A 434 9.22 19.03 14.19
CA ILE A 434 8.85 18.69 15.57
C ILE A 434 8.79 19.94 16.45
N GLN A 435 9.72 20.89 16.28
CA GLN A 435 9.67 22.17 16.99
C GLN A 435 8.40 22.96 16.66
N ARG A 436 8.08 23.10 15.36
CA ARG A 436 6.81 23.70 14.90
C ARG A 436 5.61 23.00 15.52
N LEU A 437 5.63 21.68 15.60
CA LEU A 437 4.58 20.90 16.24
C LEU A 437 4.44 21.23 17.72
N VAL A 438 5.53 21.26 18.48
CA VAL A 438 5.51 21.55 19.92
C VAL A 438 4.96 22.97 20.16
N GLU A 439 5.37 23.94 19.33
CA GLU A 439 4.85 25.30 19.37
C GLU A 439 3.33 25.39 19.13
N GLN A 440 2.80 24.65 18.15
CA GLN A 440 1.36 24.65 17.89
C GLN A 440 0.58 23.84 18.92
N HIS A 441 1.15 22.76 19.46
CA HIS A 441 0.55 21.97 20.54
C HIS A 441 0.34 22.82 21.80
N ALA A 442 1.25 23.76 22.08
CA ALA A 442 1.10 24.73 23.17
C ALA A 442 -0.04 25.76 22.94
N ARG A 443 -0.72 25.74 21.79
CA ARG A 443 -1.85 26.62 21.44
C ARG A 443 -3.13 25.79 21.25
N PRO A 444 -3.91 25.52 22.31
CA PRO A 444 -4.99 24.54 22.28
C PRO A 444 -6.04 24.77 21.18
N ALA A 445 -6.40 26.03 20.89
CA ALA A 445 -7.35 26.35 19.84
C ALA A 445 -6.83 25.98 18.44
N THR A 446 -5.59 26.34 18.14
CA THR A 446 -4.92 26.01 16.88
C THR A 446 -4.73 24.50 16.73
N TRP A 447 -4.25 23.83 17.78
CA TRP A 447 -4.06 22.38 17.79
C TRP A 447 -5.37 21.63 17.52
N ALA A 448 -6.43 21.96 18.25
CA ALA A 448 -7.74 21.37 18.04
C ALA A 448 -8.28 21.64 16.63
N SER A 449 -7.96 22.79 16.03
CA SER A 449 -8.28 23.06 14.63
C SER A 449 -7.58 22.07 13.70
N ILE A 450 -6.27 21.87 13.83
CA ILE A 450 -5.51 20.92 13.00
C ILE A 450 -6.09 19.51 13.11
N GLN A 451 -6.37 19.05 14.34
CA GLN A 451 -6.97 17.73 14.58
C GLN A 451 -8.34 17.58 13.90
N ARG A 452 -9.24 18.56 14.08
CA ARG A 452 -10.57 18.52 13.47
C ARG A 452 -10.52 18.55 11.95
N GLN A 453 -9.61 19.33 11.36
CA GLN A 453 -9.46 19.37 9.90
C GLN A 453 -8.96 18.03 9.37
N GLY A 454 -8.03 17.37 10.08
CA GLY A 454 -7.64 16.00 9.76
C GLY A 454 -8.80 15.00 9.84
N MET A 455 -9.59 15.03 10.93
CA MET A 455 -10.70 14.10 11.12
C MET A 455 -11.87 14.32 10.14
N LYS A 456 -12.00 15.52 9.58
CA LYS A 456 -12.97 15.85 8.51
C LYS A 456 -12.48 15.47 7.12
N ALA A 457 -11.19 15.18 6.96
CA ALA A 457 -10.67 14.74 5.67
C ALA A 457 -11.32 13.41 5.29
N ASP A 458 -11.90 13.37 4.11
CA ASP A 458 -12.39 12.13 3.54
C ASP A 458 -11.20 11.31 3.04
N VAL A 459 -10.80 10.35 3.88
CA VAL A 459 -9.73 9.38 3.64
C VAL A 459 -10.29 8.02 3.22
N SER A 460 -11.58 7.93 2.91
CA SER A 460 -12.23 6.69 2.48
C SER A 460 -11.81 6.29 1.07
N TRP A 461 -12.17 5.07 0.67
CA TRP A 461 -12.00 4.60 -0.70
C TRP A 461 -12.92 5.27 -1.73
N ASP A 462 -13.96 5.99 -1.32
CA ASP A 462 -14.98 6.49 -2.25
C ASP A 462 -14.43 7.48 -3.29
N LYS A 463 -13.64 8.47 -2.84
CA LYS A 463 -12.97 9.42 -3.76
C LYS A 463 -11.92 8.76 -4.63
N SER A 464 -11.22 7.75 -4.11
CA SER A 464 -10.24 6.98 -4.89
C SER A 464 -10.95 6.18 -5.98
N ALA A 465 -12.04 5.50 -5.63
CA ALA A 465 -12.85 4.71 -6.54
C ALA A 465 -13.45 5.56 -7.68
N GLU A 466 -13.86 6.81 -7.43
CA GLU A 466 -14.32 7.73 -8.48
C GLU A 466 -13.26 7.96 -9.56
N LYS A 467 -12.01 8.21 -9.16
CA LYS A 467 -10.90 8.39 -10.11
C LYS A 467 -10.62 7.12 -10.91
N TYR A 468 -10.72 5.95 -10.28
CA TYR A 468 -10.62 4.68 -11.01
C TYR A 468 -11.77 4.50 -12.01
N VAL A 469 -13.01 4.85 -11.65
CA VAL A 469 -14.16 4.79 -12.56
C VAL A 469 -13.97 5.73 -13.76
N GLU A 470 -13.48 6.94 -13.53
CA GLU A 470 -13.16 7.91 -14.59
C GLU A 470 -12.10 7.35 -15.55
N LEU A 471 -11.00 6.81 -15.01
CA LEU A 471 -9.94 6.19 -15.81
C LEU A 471 -10.47 4.98 -16.60
N TYR A 472 -11.28 4.14 -15.99
CA TYR A 472 -11.90 3.00 -16.67
C TYR A 472 -12.79 3.43 -17.84
N ARG A 473 -13.62 4.46 -17.64
CA ARG A 473 -14.45 5.02 -18.73
C ARG A 473 -13.60 5.60 -19.85
N LEU A 474 -12.51 6.29 -19.52
CA LEU A 474 -11.54 6.80 -20.50
C LEU A 474 -10.91 5.67 -21.32
N LEU A 475 -10.53 4.56 -20.67
CA LEU A 475 -9.95 3.42 -21.38
C LEU A 475 -10.96 2.74 -22.32
N LEU A 476 -12.23 2.66 -21.90
CA LEU A 476 -13.29 2.12 -22.76
C LEU A 476 -13.61 3.02 -23.95
N SER A 477 -13.54 4.34 -23.81
CA SER A 477 -13.76 5.25 -24.94
C SER A 477 -12.63 5.15 -25.98
N LYS A 478 -11.37 4.97 -25.55
CA LYS A 478 -10.23 4.72 -26.45
C LYS A 478 -10.38 3.43 -27.27
N ARG A 479 -11.08 2.42 -26.76
CA ARG A 479 -11.34 1.15 -27.47
C ARG A 479 -12.35 1.30 -28.61
N ALA A 480 -13.27 2.25 -28.48
CA ALA A 480 -14.34 2.48 -29.43
C ALA A 480 -13.93 3.39 -30.60
N ALA A 481 -12.83 4.14 -30.45
CA ALA A 481 -12.19 4.93 -31.49
C ALA A 481 -11.18 4.07 -32.26
#